data_AF-F6GT28-F1
#
_entry.id   AF-F6GT28-F1
#
_cell.length_a   1.000
_cell.length_b   1.000
_cell.length_c   1.000
_cell.angle_alpha   90.00
_cell.angle_beta   90.00
_cell.angle_gamma   90.00
#
_symmetry.space_group_name_H-M   'P 1'
#
loop_
_entity.id
_entity.type
_entity.pdbx_description
1 polymer ?
#
loop_
_entity_poly.entity_id
_entity_poly.type
_entity_poly.pdbx_seq_one_letter_code
_entity_poly.pdbx_strand_id
1 'polypeptide(L)'
;MDVNNYKHEKRRLDKLVNDPTEGNAWHADHIVPVYQGGGECRLENMRTLCVGCHSDVTAAQCAERRSVRIKAKKQLKVIMNSLKDDAKMKHTCGNSKNQGHLEIHEDILEDELLIKVPGSAYSGQKSTTTGGELEELSPSKLNNSETHCEASTGSI
;
A
#
# COMPACT_ATOMS: atom_id res chain seq x y z
N MET A 1 -24.51 -12.41 13.91
CA MET A 1 -23.32 -11.53 13.99
C MET A 1 -22.09 -12.42 13.90
N ASP A 2 -21.14 -12.10 13.01
CA ASP A 2 -19.93 -12.90 12.85
C ASP A 2 -19.07 -12.89 14.12
N VAL A 3 -18.58 -14.06 14.55
CA VAL A 3 -17.80 -14.23 15.78
C VAL A 3 -16.51 -13.39 15.77
N ASN A 4 -15.91 -13.20 14.60
CA ASN A 4 -14.72 -12.35 14.43
C ASN A 4 -15.04 -10.86 14.62
N ASN A 5 -16.20 -10.41 14.11
CA ASN A 5 -16.64 -9.03 14.31
C ASN A 5 -16.89 -8.73 15.80
N TYR A 6 -17.51 -9.67 16.51
CA TYR A 6 -17.74 -9.56 17.95
C TYR A 6 -16.44 -9.42 18.75
N LYS A 7 -15.41 -10.22 18.43
CA LYS A 7 -14.09 -10.13 19.10
C LYS A 7 -13.41 -8.78 18.88
N HIS A 8 -13.48 -8.23 17.67
CA HIS A 8 -12.89 -6.93 17.36
C HIS A 8 -13.59 -5.80 18.10
N GLU A 9 -14.92 -5.82 18.15
CA GLU A 9 -15.70 -4.81 18.86
C GLU A 9 -15.44 -4.85 20.36
N LYS A 10 -15.48 -6.05 20.96
CA LYS A 10 -15.17 -6.25 22.38
C LYS A 10 -13.79 -5.70 22.73
N ARG A 11 -12.76 -5.97 21.93
CA ARG A 11 -11.40 -5.46 22.17
C ARG A 11 -11.34 -3.93 22.15
N ARG A 12 -12.07 -3.27 21.23
CA ARG A 12 -12.11 -1.80 21.16
C ARG A 12 -12.80 -1.21 22.38
N LEU A 13 -13.93 -1.79 22.78
CA LEU A 13 -14.67 -1.40 23.98
C LEU A 13 -13.85 -1.60 25.25
N ASP A 14 -13.22 -2.76 25.41
CA ASP A 14 -12.35 -3.06 26.56
C ASP A 14 -11.21 -2.04 26.63
N LYS A 15 -10.62 -1.66 25.50
CA LYS A 15 -9.56 -0.64 25.45
C LYS A 15 -10.08 0.74 25.90
N LEU A 16 -11.25 1.15 25.41
CA LEU A 16 -11.86 2.43 25.79
C LEU A 16 -12.21 2.48 27.29
N VAL A 17 -12.69 1.38 27.87
CA VAL A 17 -13.04 1.30 29.29
C VAL A 17 -11.80 1.33 30.18
N ASN A 18 -10.76 0.61 29.81
CA ASN A 18 -9.53 0.53 30.63
C ASN A 18 -8.61 1.76 30.46
N ASP A 19 -8.67 2.44 29.32
CA ASP A 19 -7.83 3.59 28.98
C ASP A 19 -8.65 4.63 28.18
N PRO A 20 -9.42 5.50 28.86
CA PRO A 20 -10.35 6.43 28.22
C PRO A 20 -9.64 7.67 27.65
N THR A 21 -8.67 7.47 26.77
CA THR A 21 -8.02 8.53 26.02
C THR A 21 -8.82 8.90 24.77
N GLU A 22 -8.68 10.16 24.31
CA GLU A 22 -9.40 10.67 23.14
C GLU A 22 -9.21 9.78 21.89
N GLY A 23 -7.97 9.34 21.64
CA GLY A 23 -7.64 8.46 20.52
C GLY A 23 -8.21 7.03 20.61
N ASN A 24 -8.69 6.60 21.78
CA ASN A 24 -9.43 5.34 21.93
C ASN A 24 -10.94 5.53 21.73
N ALA A 25 -11.44 6.77 21.84
CA ALA A 25 -12.85 7.10 21.70
C ALA A 25 -13.22 7.49 20.26
N TRP A 26 -12.42 8.35 19.63
CA TRP A 26 -12.75 8.95 18.34
C TRP A 26 -11.52 9.27 17.48
N HIS A 27 -11.75 9.40 16.17
CA HIS A 27 -10.79 9.87 15.17
C HIS A 27 -11.42 10.90 14.24
N ALA A 28 -10.59 11.81 13.72
CA ALA A 28 -10.94 12.65 12.58
C ALA A 28 -10.81 11.84 11.29
N ASP A 29 -11.80 11.91 10.42
CA ASP A 29 -11.85 11.19 9.15
C ASP A 29 -12.24 12.13 8.01
N HIS A 30 -11.85 11.77 6.79
CA HIS A 30 -12.26 12.52 5.61
C HIS A 30 -13.63 12.05 5.12
N ILE A 31 -14.52 12.98 4.75
CA ILE A 31 -15.80 12.66 4.10
C ILE A 31 -15.53 12.05 2.72
N VAL A 32 -14.72 12.72 1.92
CA VAL A 32 -14.15 12.21 0.67
C VAL A 32 -12.72 11.74 0.95
N PRO A 33 -12.38 10.45 0.75
CA PRO A 33 -11.06 9.95 1.09
C PRO A 33 -9.97 10.45 0.13
N VAL A 34 -8.73 10.49 0.62
CA VAL A 34 -7.55 10.97 -0.13
C VAL A 34 -7.40 10.30 -1.50
N TYR A 35 -7.62 8.98 -1.59
CA TYR A 35 -7.46 8.25 -2.87
C TYR A 35 -8.53 8.58 -3.91
N GLN A 36 -9.62 9.25 -3.52
CA GLN A 36 -10.64 9.79 -4.41
C GLN A 36 -10.50 11.31 -4.61
N GLY A 37 -9.38 11.91 -4.18
CA GLY A 37 -9.10 13.34 -4.35
C GLY A 37 -9.44 14.21 -3.13
N GLY A 38 -9.89 13.63 -2.01
CA GLY A 38 -10.23 14.40 -0.80
C GLY A 38 -9.05 14.66 0.14
N GLY A 39 -7.86 14.89 -0.40
CA GLY A 39 -6.64 15.13 0.39
C GLY A 39 -6.52 16.54 0.99
N GLU A 40 -7.49 17.41 0.75
CA GLU A 40 -7.51 18.75 1.34
C GLU A 40 -8.02 18.66 2.78
N CYS A 41 -7.19 19.08 3.74
CA CYS A 41 -7.53 19.09 5.18
C CYS A 41 -8.47 20.26 5.57
N ARG A 42 -9.37 20.67 4.67
CA ARG A 42 -10.35 21.71 5.03
C ARG A 42 -11.42 21.11 5.92
N LEU A 43 -11.97 21.93 6.82
CA LEU A 43 -13.04 21.52 7.72
C LEU A 43 -14.29 21.00 6.98
N GLU A 44 -14.56 21.47 5.76
CA GLU A 44 -15.71 21.00 4.97
C GLU A 44 -15.61 19.52 4.56
N ASN A 45 -14.40 18.95 4.51
CA ASN A 45 -14.17 17.55 4.18
C ASN A 45 -13.85 16.69 5.41
N MET A 46 -14.01 17.20 6.62
CA MET A 46 -13.73 16.46 7.85
C MET A 46 -15.03 15.99 8.52
N ARG A 47 -14.97 14.82 9.14
CA ARG A 47 -16.01 14.29 10.04
C ARG A 47 -15.36 13.65 11.26
N THR A 48 -16.11 13.58 12.35
CA THR A 48 -15.70 12.89 13.57
C THR A 48 -16.37 11.52 13.62
N LEU A 49 -15.58 10.46 13.77
CA LEU A 49 -16.08 9.09 13.93
C LEU A 49 -15.58 8.49 15.23
N CYS A 50 -16.38 7.63 15.87
CA CYS A 50 -15.84 6.77 16.91
C CYS A 50 -14.84 5.77 16.31
N VAL A 51 -13.95 5.19 17.13
CA VAL A 51 -12.94 4.24 16.65
C VAL A 51 -13.55 3.00 15.96
N GLY A 52 -14.73 2.57 16.40
CA GLY A 52 -15.49 1.48 15.76
C GLY A 52 -15.89 1.84 14.32
N CYS A 53 -16.65 2.92 14.15
CA CYS A 53 -17.07 3.40 12.83
C CYS A 53 -15.89 3.75 11.92
N HIS A 54 -14.82 4.34 12.46
CA HIS A 54 -13.60 4.62 11.71
C HIS A 54 -12.95 3.34 11.17
N SER A 55 -12.95 2.26 11.96
CA SER A 55 -12.43 0.96 11.54
C SER A 55 -13.21 0.39 10.36
N ASP A 56 -14.54 0.49 10.40
CA ASP A 56 -15.41 -0.04 9.34
C ASP A 56 -15.22 0.73 8.02
N VAL A 57 -15.15 2.06 8.10
CA VAL A 57 -14.83 2.92 6.95
C VAL A 57 -13.46 2.55 6.37
N THR A 58 -12.45 2.40 7.22
CA THR A 58 -11.10 2.02 6.79
C THR A 58 -11.10 0.66 6.09
N ALA A 59 -11.83 -0.32 6.64
CA ALA A 59 -11.95 -1.64 6.05
C ALA A 59 -12.62 -1.61 4.66
N ALA A 60 -13.73 -0.86 4.53
CA ALA A 60 -14.42 -0.68 3.25
C ALA A 60 -13.52 -0.02 2.20
N GLN A 61 -12.84 1.07 2.55
CA GLN A 61 -11.90 1.75 1.65
C GLN A 61 -10.72 0.85 1.27
N CYS A 62 -10.18 0.06 2.20
CA CYS A 62 -9.13 -0.91 1.91
C CYS A 62 -9.59 -1.98 0.91
N ALA A 63 -10.80 -2.51 1.08
CA ALA A 63 -11.39 -3.48 0.15
C ALA A 63 -11.60 -2.87 -1.24
N GLU A 64 -12.11 -1.64 -1.31
CA GLU A 64 -12.29 -0.92 -2.57
C GLU A 64 -10.95 -0.73 -3.30
N ARG A 65 -9.95 -0.13 -2.63
CA ARG A 65 -8.61 0.06 -3.21
C ARG A 65 -7.98 -1.24 -3.67
N ARG A 66 -8.13 -2.32 -2.90
CA ARG A 66 -7.64 -3.65 -3.29
C ARG A 66 -8.32 -4.14 -4.56
N SER A 67 -9.64 -4.01 -4.65
CA SER A 67 -10.40 -4.43 -5.84
C SER A 67 -9.99 -3.64 -7.09
N VAL A 68 -9.78 -2.32 -6.97
CA VAL A 68 -9.34 -1.44 -8.06
C VAL A 68 -7.96 -1.86 -8.55
N ARG A 69 -7.00 -2.08 -7.64
CA ARG A 69 -5.65 -2.55 -8.01
C ARG A 69 -5.68 -3.90 -8.71
N ILE A 70 -6.47 -4.85 -8.23
CA ILE A 70 -6.61 -6.17 -8.86
C ILE A 70 -7.17 -6.05 -10.27
N LYS A 71 -8.22 -5.24 -10.47
CA LYS A 71 -8.81 -5.00 -11.80
C LYS A 71 -7.79 -4.37 -12.75
N ALA A 72 -7.11 -3.31 -12.32
CA ALA A 72 -6.07 -2.65 -13.11
C ALA A 72 -4.94 -3.61 -13.49
N LYS A 73 -4.46 -4.43 -12.54
CA LYS A 73 -3.42 -5.45 -12.79
C LYS A 73 -3.87 -6.48 -13.82
N LYS A 74 -5.13 -6.95 -13.74
CA LYS A 74 -5.71 -7.87 -14.74
C LYS A 74 -5.76 -7.25 -16.12
N GLN A 75 -6.23 -6.01 -16.24
CA GLN A 75 -6.29 -5.29 -17.52
C GLN A 75 -4.89 -5.10 -18.12
N LEU A 76 -3.92 -4.70 -17.30
CA LEU A 76 -2.54 -4.53 -17.73
C LEU A 76 -1.94 -5.84 -18.25
N LYS A 77 -2.18 -6.96 -17.57
CA LYS A 77 -1.73 -8.29 -18.00
C LYS A 77 -2.28 -8.67 -19.38
N VAL A 78 -3.57 -8.40 -19.64
CA VAL A 78 -4.20 -8.66 -20.94
C VAL A 78 -3.55 -7.84 -22.05
N ILE A 79 -3.32 -6.54 -21.79
CA ILE A 79 -2.68 -5.64 -22.76
C ILE A 79 -1.25 -6.10 -23.06
N MET A 80 -0.46 -6.42 -22.03
CA MET A 80 0.92 -6.88 -22.21
C MET A 80 1.01 -8.18 -23.00
N ASN A 81 0.11 -9.13 -22.77
CA ASN A 81 0.07 -10.38 -23.52
C ASN A 81 -0.25 -10.12 -25.00
N SER A 82 -1.24 -9.25 -25.27
CA SER A 82 -1.63 -8.90 -26.65
C SER A 82 -0.46 -8.27 -27.43
N LEU A 83 0.26 -7.34 -26.80
CA LEU A 83 1.44 -6.71 -27.41
C LEU A 83 2.59 -7.71 -27.66
N LYS A 84 2.75 -8.70 -26.78
CA LYS A 84 3.76 -9.77 -26.93
C LYS A 84 3.43 -10.69 -28.10
N ASP A 85 2.15 -11.01 -28.28
CA ASP A 85 1.67 -11.82 -29.40
C ASP A 85 1.86 -11.10 -30.75
N ASP A 86 1.58 -9.79 -30.81
CA ASP A 86 1.84 -8.97 -32.00
C ASP A 86 3.33 -8.88 -32.36
N ALA A 87 4.22 -8.77 -31.36
CA ALA A 87 5.66 -8.80 -31.57
C ALA A 87 6.12 -10.17 -32.12
N LYS A 88 5.54 -11.26 -31.61
CA LYS A 88 5.86 -12.62 -32.06
C LYS A 88 5.41 -12.86 -33.52
N MET A 89 4.28 -12.31 -33.95
CA MET A 89 3.83 -12.39 -35.36
C MET A 89 4.70 -11.58 -36.32
N LYS A 90 5.36 -10.50 -35.89
CA LYS A 90 6.25 -9.71 -36.75
C LYS A 90 7.65 -10.33 -36.96
N HIS A 91 8.01 -11.36 -36.18
CA HIS A 91 9.28 -12.08 -36.30
C HIS A 91 9.21 -13.38 -37.13
N THR A 92 8.06 -13.71 -37.76
CA THR A 92 7.98 -14.82 -38.73
C THR A 92 8.47 -14.40 -40.12
N CYS A 93 9.74 -13.98 -40.17
CA CYS A 93 10.63 -14.04 -41.31
C CYS A 93 12.07 -14.07 -40.75
N GLY A 94 12.48 -15.25 -40.24
CA GLY A 94 13.80 -15.46 -39.65
C GLY A 94 13.84 -16.71 -38.77
N ASN A 95 14.18 -17.83 -39.39
CA ASN A 95 14.27 -19.19 -38.85
C ASN A 95 15.10 -19.30 -37.54
N SER A 96 14.57 -19.95 -36.49
CA SER A 96 15.15 -21.17 -35.88
C SER A 96 14.54 -21.46 -34.50
N LYS A 97 14.49 -22.77 -34.21
CA LYS A 97 13.86 -23.48 -33.11
C LYS A 97 14.42 -23.05 -31.76
N ASN A 98 13.57 -23.01 -30.72
CA ASN A 98 13.83 -23.54 -29.37
C ASN A 98 12.51 -23.56 -28.58
N GLN A 99 12.01 -24.76 -28.33
CA GLN A 99 10.80 -25.03 -27.56
C GLN A 99 11.17 -25.10 -26.08
N GLY A 100 10.78 -24.09 -25.31
CA GLY A 100 10.91 -24.06 -23.85
C GLY A 100 9.53 -24.19 -23.20
N HIS A 101 9.33 -25.33 -22.54
CA HIS A 101 8.22 -25.62 -21.62
C HIS A 101 8.25 -24.63 -20.44
N LEU A 102 7.15 -23.94 -20.17
CA LEU A 102 7.04 -23.00 -19.06
C LEU A 102 5.77 -23.30 -18.28
N GLU A 103 5.95 -24.04 -17.19
CA GLU A 103 4.95 -24.25 -16.15
C GLU A 103 4.64 -22.93 -15.47
N ILE A 104 3.34 -22.63 -15.43
CA ILE A 104 2.81 -21.41 -14.84
C ILE A 104 2.81 -21.62 -13.32
N HIS A 105 3.84 -21.10 -12.64
CA HIS A 105 3.84 -20.96 -11.18
C HIS A 105 3.18 -19.61 -10.82
N GLU A 106 2.00 -19.67 -10.21
CA GLU A 106 1.05 -18.56 -10.04
C GLU A 106 1.43 -17.48 -9.01
N ASP A 107 2.62 -17.54 -8.40
CA ASP A 107 3.01 -16.67 -7.27
C ASP A 107 4.14 -15.65 -7.55
N ILE A 108 4.56 -15.48 -8.80
CA ILE A 108 5.63 -14.51 -9.15
C ILE A 108 5.00 -13.38 -9.98
N LEU A 109 5.58 -12.18 -9.95
CA LEU A 109 5.18 -10.94 -10.65
C LEU A 109 4.32 -9.96 -9.82
N GLU A 110 4.76 -9.67 -8.60
CA GLU A 110 4.77 -8.26 -8.15
C GLU A 110 6.00 -7.51 -8.72
N ASP A 111 7.05 -8.26 -9.08
CA ASP A 111 8.37 -7.74 -9.50
C ASP A 111 8.42 -7.09 -10.90
N GLU A 112 7.53 -7.45 -11.84
CA GLU A 112 7.61 -6.96 -13.23
C GLU A 112 6.91 -5.61 -13.44
N LEU A 113 6.19 -5.11 -12.42
CA LEU A 113 5.56 -3.78 -12.43
C LEU A 113 6.36 -2.74 -11.62
N LEU A 114 7.43 -3.16 -10.95
CA LEU A 114 8.35 -2.29 -10.22
C LEU A 114 9.43 -1.78 -11.18
N ILE A 115 9.31 -0.53 -11.60
CA ILE A 115 10.37 0.14 -12.34
C ILE A 115 11.48 0.48 -11.34
N LYS A 116 12.71 0.02 -11.59
CA LYS A 116 13.87 0.40 -10.79
C LYS A 116 14.18 1.87 -11.03
N VAL A 117 13.98 2.69 -10.00
CA VAL A 117 14.36 4.10 -9.98
C VAL A 117 15.62 4.22 -9.11
N PRO A 118 16.79 4.55 -9.67
CA PRO A 118 18.03 4.71 -8.89
C PRO A 118 17.85 5.71 -7.73
N GLY A 119 18.31 5.33 -6.54
CA GLY A 119 18.18 6.16 -5.33
C GLY A 119 16.80 6.17 -4.68
N SER A 120 15.81 5.45 -5.23
CA SER A 120 14.49 5.33 -4.59
C SER A 120 14.52 4.39 -3.40
N ALA A 121 13.96 4.83 -2.26
CA ALA A 121 13.75 4.01 -1.07
C ALA A 121 12.82 2.80 -1.30
N TYR A 122 12.06 2.79 -2.41
CA TYR A 122 11.13 1.71 -2.77
C TYR A 122 11.71 0.71 -3.79
N SER A 123 12.95 0.89 -4.23
CA SER A 123 13.61 -0.07 -5.12
C SER A 123 14.15 -1.24 -4.28
N GLY A 124 13.42 -2.35 -4.23
CA GLY A 124 13.85 -3.56 -3.52
C GLY A 124 15.22 -4.05 -4.00
N GLN A 125 16.22 -3.97 -3.12
CA GLN A 125 17.51 -4.63 -3.31
C GLN A 125 17.26 -6.13 -3.25
N LYS A 126 17.40 -6.85 -4.38
CA LYS A 126 17.46 -8.31 -4.35
C LYS A 126 18.80 -8.71 -3.74
N SER A 127 18.83 -8.95 -2.44
CA SER A 127 19.97 -9.62 -1.80
C SER A 127 19.92 -11.10 -2.20
N THR A 128 20.69 -11.47 -3.21
CA THR A 128 21.16 -12.86 -3.36
C THR A 128 22.17 -13.10 -2.24
N THR A 129 21.70 -13.54 -1.08
CA THR A 129 22.57 -13.89 0.04
C THR A 129 22.99 -15.36 -0.10
N THR A 130 24.13 -15.60 -0.75
CA THR A 130 25.04 -16.70 -0.39
C THR A 130 25.60 -16.42 1.01
N GLY A 131 25.65 -17.45 1.84
CA GLY A 131 25.73 -17.36 3.30
C GLY A 131 26.95 -16.66 3.92
N GLY A 132 26.75 -16.26 5.18
CA GLY A 132 27.79 -15.74 6.06
C GLY A 132 27.22 -14.93 7.22
N GLU A 133 27.16 -15.58 8.40
CA GLU A 133 27.19 -15.06 9.77
C GLU A 133 26.16 -14.02 10.28
N LEU A 134 25.53 -14.39 11.39
CA LEU A 134 24.51 -13.66 12.14
C LEU A 134 25.19 -12.85 13.25
N GLU A 135 25.18 -11.51 13.15
CA GLU A 135 25.42 -10.61 14.28
C GLU A 135 24.23 -9.64 14.36
N GLU A 136 23.41 -9.86 15.38
CA GLU A 136 22.23 -9.08 15.72
C GLU A 136 22.64 -7.78 16.44
N LEU A 137 22.32 -6.63 15.83
CA LEU A 137 22.36 -5.33 16.51
C LEU A 137 21.06 -4.57 16.26
N SER A 138 20.16 -4.66 17.24
CA SER A 138 18.88 -3.97 17.32
C SER A 138 19.02 -2.45 17.52
N PRO A 139 18.36 -1.58 16.72
CA PRO A 139 18.34 -0.13 16.98
C PRO A 139 17.12 0.28 17.79
N SER A 140 17.29 0.41 19.11
CA SER A 140 16.40 1.20 19.95
C SER A 140 16.84 2.68 19.92
N LYS A 141 15.85 3.57 19.73
CA LYS A 141 15.85 5.01 20.04
C LYS A 141 16.70 5.90 19.13
N LEU A 142 16.05 6.46 18.11
CA LEU A 142 16.42 7.78 17.58
C LEU A 142 15.29 8.76 17.89
N ASN A 143 15.64 9.70 18.78
CA ASN A 143 14.92 10.93 19.02
C ASN A 143 14.74 11.69 17.71
N ASN A 144 13.61 12.36 17.54
CA ASN A 144 13.44 13.40 16.54
C ASN A 144 13.27 14.73 17.28
N SER A 145 14.38 15.44 17.42
CA SER A 145 14.38 16.86 17.77
C SER A 145 13.60 17.66 16.71
N GLU A 146 12.68 18.48 17.19
CA GLU A 146 11.87 19.44 16.45
C GLU A 146 12.70 20.30 15.49
N THR A 147 12.37 20.27 14.20
CA THR A 147 12.84 21.28 13.25
C THR A 147 11.73 22.31 13.07
N HIS A 148 11.90 23.45 13.74
CA HIS A 148 11.11 24.66 13.60
C HIS A 148 11.39 25.32 12.24
N CYS A 149 10.36 25.49 11.41
CA CYS A 149 10.44 26.22 10.14
C CYS A 149 9.84 27.62 10.33
N GLU A 150 10.70 28.65 10.41
CA GLU A 150 10.25 30.04 10.45
C GLU A 150 9.91 30.53 9.03
N ALA A 151 8.67 31.00 8.85
CA ALA A 151 8.22 31.68 7.65
C ALA A 151 8.64 33.16 7.72
N SER A 152 9.49 33.58 6.79
CA SER A 152 9.89 34.98 6.61
C SER A 152 8.73 35.78 6.01
N THR A 153 8.18 36.72 6.76
CA THR A 153 7.21 37.71 6.28
C THR A 153 7.95 38.87 5.63
N GLY A 154 7.85 39.00 4.30
CA GLY A 154 8.24 40.21 3.58
C GLY A 154 7.10 41.23 3.57
N SER A 155 7.33 42.41 4.14
CA SER A 155 6.47 43.59 3.98
C SER A 155 6.98 44.47 2.84
N ILE A 156 6.04 45.13 2.15
CA ILE A 156 6.25 46.38 1.40
C ILE A 156 6.12 47.53 2.38
#